data_AF-A0A096BRF9-F1
#
_entry.id   AF-A0A096BRF9-F1
#
_cell.length_a   1.000
_cell.length_b   1.000
_cell.length_c   1.000
_cell.angle_alpha   90.00
_cell.angle_beta   90.00
_cell.angle_gamma   90.00
#
_symmetry.space_group_name_H-M   'P 1'
#
loop_
_entity.id
_entity.type
_entity.pdbx_description
1 polymer ?
#
loop_
_entity_poly.entity_id
_entity_poly.type
_entity_poly.pdbx_seq_one_letter_code
_entity_poly.pdbx_strand_id
1 'polypeptide(L)'
;MATTLIILQLLIVFGFIFIGARVGGIGMGIYGMVGTFLLVFAFGLAPGKAPIDVMMIIVSVIVAASALQATGGLDYLVGVTGKFLRKHPSQITYYGPLACWMFCLLAGTAHTCYSLLPIISEIAQANKIRPERPLSVSVIAASLGITGSPVSAATAAIISTDILGLKGIDLADVMIVCIPASFVAILVAAFVQNRIGKELEDDPIYQAKVASGEINPEEEQKRMQQINANPNPRAKYSVYAFLLGVALVVTFGLFPQLKPHHMVDGVMTPIATSEMIEIVMMSAAALILLVGKGNVATAAKGTVFAAGMNAMVSIFGIAWMGDTFFNGNKDFFVTHLADWVQAAPFLFAVILFIMSIMLFSQAATVRTIYPLGVLLGINPLYLLAMFPACNGYFFMPNYPTEVAAINFDRTGTTRIGRYVINHSFQLAGFITTIVSIALAFLITQIFY
;
A
#
# COMPACT_ATOMS: atom_id res chain seq x y z
N MET A 1 5.94 31.58 -21.44
CA MET A 1 4.47 31.42 -21.49
C MET A 1 4.06 29.96 -21.22
N ALA A 2 4.61 28.97 -21.96
CA ALA A 2 4.32 27.55 -21.72
C ALA A 2 4.63 27.08 -20.29
N THR A 3 5.84 27.33 -19.77
CA THR A 3 6.23 26.95 -18.40
C THR A 3 5.29 27.51 -17.33
N THR A 4 4.85 28.76 -17.47
CA THR A 4 3.89 29.40 -16.55
C THR A 4 2.55 28.67 -16.54
N LEU A 5 2.06 28.28 -17.71
CA LEU A 5 0.79 27.54 -17.85
C LEU A 5 0.88 26.15 -17.20
N ILE A 6 2.01 25.46 -17.37
CA ILE A 6 2.27 24.16 -16.73
C ILE A 6 2.35 24.29 -15.21
N ILE A 7 3.01 25.33 -14.70
CA ILE A 7 3.06 25.62 -13.25
C ILE A 7 1.65 25.87 -12.71
N LEU A 8 0.80 26.62 -13.42
CA LEU A 8 -0.59 26.84 -13.00
C LEU A 8 -1.40 25.55 -12.96
N GLN A 9 -1.26 24.69 -13.98
CA GLN A 9 -1.89 23.37 -13.99
C GLN A 9 -1.39 22.48 -12.84
N LEU A 10 -0.08 22.52 -12.56
CA LEU A 10 0.51 21.80 -11.43
C LEU A 10 -0.01 22.30 -10.08
N LEU A 11 -0.17 23.61 -9.92
CA LEU A 11 -0.78 24.22 -8.73
C LEU A 11 -2.24 23.79 -8.56
N ILE A 12 -2.98 23.64 -9.66
CA ILE A 12 -4.36 23.09 -9.63
C ILE A 12 -4.34 21.65 -9.13
N VAL A 13 -3.47 20.81 -9.70
CA VAL A 13 -3.31 19.41 -9.28
C VAL A 13 -3.01 19.33 -7.78
N PHE A 14 -1.99 20.06 -7.30
CA PHE A 14 -1.65 20.09 -5.87
C PHE A 14 -2.76 20.68 -5.01
N GLY A 15 -3.42 21.74 -5.46
CA GLY A 15 -4.52 22.38 -4.75
C GLY A 15 -5.67 21.42 -4.49
N PHE A 16 -6.09 20.66 -5.50
CA PHE A 16 -7.18 19.69 -5.35
C PHE A 16 -6.79 18.42 -4.59
N ILE A 17 -5.54 17.96 -4.69
CA ILE A 17 -5.02 16.90 -3.82
C ILE A 17 -5.07 17.37 -2.36
N PHE A 18 -4.63 18.59 -2.07
CA PHE A 18 -4.62 19.12 -0.71
C PHE A 18 -6.02 19.31 -0.14
N ILE A 19 -6.96 19.82 -0.93
CA ILE A 19 -8.37 19.95 -0.54
C ILE A 19 -8.98 18.56 -0.32
N GLY A 20 -8.80 17.63 -1.26
CA GLY A 20 -9.31 16.26 -1.17
C GLY A 20 -8.78 15.53 0.06
N ALA A 21 -7.49 15.67 0.35
CA ALA A 21 -6.83 15.12 1.54
C ALA A 21 -7.43 15.66 2.85
N ARG A 22 -7.75 16.96 2.91
CA ARG A 22 -8.38 17.57 4.09
C ARG A 22 -9.82 17.14 4.29
N VAL A 23 -10.57 16.94 3.21
CA VAL A 23 -11.96 16.47 3.27
C VAL A 23 -12.01 14.99 3.67
N GLY A 24 -11.04 14.20 3.24
CA GLY A 24 -10.92 12.78 3.60
C GLY A 24 -11.96 11.88 2.92
N GLY A 25 -11.89 10.59 3.21
CA GLY A 25 -12.78 9.58 2.62
C GLY A 25 -12.74 9.58 1.09
N ILE A 26 -13.91 9.65 0.45
CA ILE A 26 -14.03 9.74 -1.02
C ILE A 26 -13.69 11.13 -1.60
N GLY A 27 -13.46 12.14 -0.74
CA GLY A 27 -13.20 13.52 -1.15
C GLY A 27 -11.99 13.66 -2.09
N MET A 28 -10.93 12.89 -1.82
CA MET A 28 -9.76 12.74 -2.69
C MET A 28 -10.16 12.46 -4.15
N GLY A 29 -11.09 11.52 -4.38
CA GLY A 29 -11.58 11.18 -5.71
C GLY A 29 -12.44 12.28 -6.34
N ILE A 30 -13.35 12.86 -5.55
CA ILE A 30 -14.24 13.94 -6.02
C ILE A 30 -13.44 15.14 -6.49
N TYR A 31 -12.53 15.64 -5.65
CA TYR A 31 -11.73 16.82 -5.97
C TYR A 31 -10.69 16.53 -7.06
N GLY A 32 -10.18 15.29 -7.16
CA GLY A 32 -9.41 14.85 -8.32
C GLY A 32 -10.19 15.06 -9.63
N MET A 33 -11.46 14.66 -9.68
CA MET A 33 -12.30 14.87 -10.88
C MET A 33 -12.64 16.33 -11.16
N VAL A 34 -12.79 17.16 -10.12
CA VAL A 34 -12.91 18.63 -10.30
C VAL A 34 -11.63 19.20 -10.92
N GLY A 35 -10.46 18.74 -10.48
CA GLY A 35 -9.19 19.12 -11.08
C GLY A 35 -9.08 18.66 -12.53
N THR A 36 -9.44 17.41 -12.85
CA THR A 36 -9.52 16.91 -14.23
C THR A 36 -10.45 17.77 -15.09
N PHE A 37 -11.62 18.14 -14.55
CA PHE A 37 -12.55 19.05 -15.24
C PHE A 37 -11.88 20.38 -15.57
N LEU A 38 -11.16 21.01 -14.63
CA LEU A 38 -10.48 22.28 -14.91
C LEU A 38 -9.34 22.12 -15.92
N LEU A 39 -8.54 21.05 -15.82
CA LEU A 39 -7.47 20.77 -16.77
C LEU A 39 -8.00 20.60 -18.21
N VAL A 40 -9.12 19.90 -18.38
CA VAL A 40 -9.72 19.66 -19.70
C VAL A 40 -10.46 20.90 -20.21
N PHE A 41 -11.38 21.44 -19.42
CA PHE A 41 -12.31 22.47 -19.89
C PHE A 41 -11.71 23.89 -19.86
N ALA A 42 -10.82 24.20 -18.91
CA ALA A 42 -10.21 25.53 -18.82
C ALA A 42 -8.83 25.60 -19.51
N PHE A 43 -8.02 24.54 -19.43
CA PHE A 43 -6.69 24.51 -20.03
C PHE A 43 -6.62 23.78 -21.38
N GLY A 44 -7.72 23.14 -21.82
CA GLY A 44 -7.78 22.46 -23.11
C GLY A 44 -6.92 21.20 -23.21
N LEU A 45 -6.53 20.60 -22.08
CA LEU A 45 -5.79 19.34 -22.11
C LEU A 45 -6.71 18.21 -22.57
N ALA A 46 -6.16 17.28 -23.37
CA ALA A 46 -6.85 16.04 -23.66
C ALA A 46 -7.02 15.24 -22.36
N PRO A 47 -8.19 14.64 -22.10
CA PRO A 47 -8.37 13.80 -20.92
C PRO A 47 -7.41 12.62 -20.97
N GLY A 48 -6.77 12.33 -19.84
CA GLY A 48 -5.93 11.15 -19.67
C GLY A 48 -6.74 9.85 -19.66
N LYS A 49 -6.09 8.74 -19.33
CA LYS A 49 -6.75 7.44 -19.18
C LYS A 49 -7.18 7.21 -17.74
N ALA A 50 -8.45 6.84 -17.56
CA ALA A 50 -8.92 6.34 -16.26
C ALA A 50 -8.22 5.01 -15.92
N PRO A 51 -7.84 4.77 -14.65
CA PRO A 51 -7.09 3.58 -14.23
C PRO A 51 -8.01 2.36 -14.04
N ILE A 52 -8.79 1.99 -15.07
CA ILE A 52 -9.87 0.99 -14.97
C ILE A 52 -9.34 -0.36 -14.47
N ASP A 53 -8.29 -0.91 -15.09
CA ASP A 53 -7.70 -2.19 -14.67
C ASP A 53 -7.27 -2.19 -13.21
N VAL A 54 -6.66 -1.09 -12.76
CA VAL A 54 -6.21 -0.92 -11.37
C VAL A 54 -7.41 -0.92 -10.43
N MET A 55 -8.48 -0.20 -10.79
CA MET A 55 -9.71 -0.16 -10.00
C MET A 55 -10.34 -1.55 -9.90
N MET A 56 -10.42 -2.29 -11.01
CA MET A 56 -11.03 -3.63 -11.04
C MET A 56 -10.24 -4.65 -10.22
N ILE A 57 -8.91 -4.64 -10.30
CA ILE A 57 -8.06 -5.45 -9.41
C ILE A 57 -8.34 -5.11 -7.94
N ILE A 58 -8.38 -3.82 -7.61
CA ILE A 58 -8.64 -3.34 -6.25
C ILE A 58 -10.01 -3.83 -5.76
N VAL A 59 -11.09 -3.68 -6.54
CA VAL A 59 -12.44 -4.18 -6.19
C VAL A 59 -12.34 -5.67 -5.85
N SER A 60 -11.79 -6.48 -6.75
CA SER A 60 -11.78 -7.94 -6.64
C SER A 60 -11.00 -8.41 -5.41
N VAL A 61 -9.85 -7.81 -5.15
CA VAL A 61 -9.03 -8.10 -3.96
C VAL A 61 -9.74 -7.66 -2.67
N ILE A 62 -10.35 -6.48 -2.66
CA ILE A 62 -11.11 -5.99 -1.49
C ILE A 62 -12.31 -6.90 -1.21
N VAL A 63 -13.03 -7.35 -2.24
CA VAL A 63 -14.19 -8.23 -2.08
C VAL A 63 -13.76 -9.56 -1.46
N ALA A 64 -12.64 -10.15 -1.91
CA ALA A 64 -12.08 -11.35 -1.29
C ALA A 64 -11.67 -11.13 0.18
N ALA A 65 -10.99 -10.02 0.48
CA ALA A 65 -10.60 -9.66 1.84
C ALA A 65 -11.82 -9.36 2.74
N SER A 66 -12.87 -8.78 2.18
CA SER A 66 -14.13 -8.48 2.88
C SER A 66 -14.96 -9.74 3.13
N ALA A 67 -14.94 -10.71 2.21
CA ALA A 67 -15.48 -12.04 2.43
C ALA A 67 -14.73 -12.76 3.57
N LEU A 68 -13.40 -12.62 3.61
CA LEU A 68 -12.58 -13.15 4.69
C LEU A 68 -12.91 -12.50 6.04
N GLN A 69 -13.14 -11.19 6.06
CA GLN A 69 -13.64 -10.48 7.25
C GLN A 69 -15.03 -10.98 7.66
N ALA A 70 -15.97 -11.08 6.73
CA ALA A 70 -17.37 -11.47 7.01
C ALA A 70 -17.54 -12.90 7.54
N THR A 71 -16.54 -13.76 7.34
CA THR A 71 -16.53 -15.15 7.83
C THR A 71 -15.75 -15.32 9.13
N GLY A 72 -15.19 -14.25 9.68
CA GLY A 72 -14.29 -14.29 10.84
C GLY A 72 -12.90 -14.85 10.52
N GLY A 73 -12.57 -15.04 9.24
CA GLY A 73 -11.25 -15.51 8.81
C GLY A 73 -10.14 -14.51 9.13
N LEU A 74 -10.44 -13.21 9.04
CA LEU A 74 -9.52 -12.17 9.48
C LEU A 74 -9.29 -12.24 10.99
N ASP A 75 -10.35 -12.42 11.79
CA ASP A 75 -10.24 -12.57 13.25
C ASP A 75 -9.41 -13.80 13.64
N TYR A 76 -9.52 -14.90 12.87
CA TYR A 76 -8.68 -16.08 13.06
C TYR A 76 -7.19 -15.78 12.80
N LEU A 77 -6.87 -15.16 11.66
CA LEU A 77 -5.50 -14.78 11.32
C LEU A 77 -4.90 -13.83 12.35
N VAL A 78 -5.71 -12.88 12.81
CA VAL A 78 -5.38 -11.92 13.85
C VAL A 78 -5.17 -12.61 15.19
N GLY A 79 -6.01 -13.59 15.55
CA GLY A 79 -5.85 -14.38 16.78
C GLY A 79 -4.57 -15.22 16.78
N VAL A 80 -4.21 -15.83 15.65
CA VAL A 80 -2.94 -16.57 15.49
C VAL A 80 -1.75 -15.60 15.60
N THR A 81 -1.80 -14.49 14.87
CA THR A 81 -0.75 -13.47 14.88
C THR A 81 -0.60 -12.85 16.27
N GLY A 82 -1.70 -12.51 16.93
CA GLY A 82 -1.72 -11.96 18.29
C GLY A 82 -1.10 -12.92 19.31
N LYS A 83 -1.36 -14.23 19.22
CA LYS A 83 -0.68 -15.23 20.06
C LYS A 83 0.84 -15.22 19.83
N PHE A 84 1.28 -15.15 18.58
CA PHE A 84 2.70 -15.06 18.24
C PHE A 84 3.34 -13.78 18.79
N LEU A 85 2.72 -12.62 18.55
CA LEU A 85 3.23 -11.32 19.04
C LEU A 85 3.26 -11.25 20.56
N ARG A 86 2.24 -11.79 21.26
CA ARG A 86 2.21 -11.87 22.74
C ARG A 86 3.29 -12.77 23.33
N LYS A 87 3.78 -13.76 22.55
CA LYS A 87 4.91 -14.61 22.95
C LYS A 87 6.26 -13.90 22.78
N HIS A 88 6.31 -12.86 21.93
CA HIS A 88 7.52 -12.09 21.62
C HIS A 88 7.34 -10.58 21.82
N PRO A 89 6.86 -10.12 23.00
CA PRO A 89 6.45 -8.73 23.18
C PRO A 89 7.62 -7.75 23.08
N SER A 90 8.81 -8.11 23.56
CA SER A 90 10.02 -7.28 23.47
C SER A 90 10.50 -7.02 22.03
N GLN A 91 10.02 -7.82 21.07
CA GLN A 91 10.37 -7.73 19.65
C GLN A 91 9.20 -7.17 18.81
N ILE A 92 8.19 -6.56 19.44
CA ILE A 92 6.99 -6.07 18.76
C ILE A 92 7.30 -5.05 17.66
N THR A 93 8.36 -4.25 17.82
CA THR A 93 8.84 -3.28 16.82
C THR A 93 9.40 -3.95 15.56
N TYR A 94 9.77 -5.23 15.61
CA TYR A 94 10.18 -6.02 14.44
C TYR A 94 9.04 -6.89 13.93
N TYR A 95 8.43 -7.70 14.81
CA TYR A 95 7.44 -8.69 14.40
C TYR A 95 6.07 -8.10 14.05
N GLY A 96 5.67 -6.99 14.68
CA GLY A 96 4.45 -6.28 14.32
C GLY A 96 4.49 -5.81 12.85
N PRO A 97 5.52 -5.05 12.45
CA PRO A 97 5.66 -4.62 11.06
C PRO A 97 5.81 -5.76 10.06
N LEU A 98 6.58 -6.80 10.37
CA LEU A 98 6.71 -7.97 9.50
C LEU A 98 5.38 -8.71 9.32
N ALA A 99 4.54 -8.78 10.36
CA ALA A 99 3.21 -9.35 10.23
C ALA A 99 2.32 -8.51 9.30
N CYS A 100 2.34 -7.18 9.44
CA CYS A 100 1.61 -6.27 8.55
C CYS A 100 2.09 -6.36 7.09
N TRP A 101 3.41 -6.41 6.87
CA TRP A 101 4.00 -6.61 5.55
C TRP A 101 3.60 -7.95 4.93
N MET A 102 3.66 -9.05 5.69
CA MET A 102 3.28 -10.38 5.22
C MET A 102 1.79 -10.46 4.87
N PHE A 103 0.92 -9.86 5.68
CA PHE A 103 -0.51 -9.76 5.37
C PHE A 103 -0.75 -8.99 4.08
N CYS A 104 -0.04 -7.88 3.87
CA CYS A 104 -0.13 -7.14 2.62
C CYS A 104 0.44 -7.92 1.43
N LEU A 105 1.56 -8.64 1.58
CA LEU A 105 2.13 -9.45 0.50
C LEU A 105 1.13 -10.48 -0.01
N LEU A 106 0.42 -11.15 0.91
CA LEU A 106 -0.57 -12.16 0.58
C LEU A 106 -1.88 -11.54 0.07
N ALA A 107 -2.30 -10.40 0.62
CA ALA A 107 -3.59 -9.82 0.31
C ALA A 107 -3.56 -8.73 -0.76
N GLY A 108 -2.40 -8.23 -1.18
CA GLY A 108 -2.26 -7.19 -2.18
C GLY A 108 -2.69 -5.80 -1.73
N THR A 109 -3.01 -5.61 -0.44
CA THR A 109 -3.47 -4.34 0.10
C THR A 109 -2.96 -4.07 1.52
N ALA A 110 -2.49 -2.83 1.72
CA ALA A 110 -2.02 -2.35 3.02
C ALA A 110 -3.14 -2.27 4.06
N HIS A 111 -4.42 -2.18 3.63
CA HIS A 111 -5.57 -2.06 4.54
C HIS A 111 -5.83 -3.31 5.39
N THR A 112 -5.20 -4.44 5.07
CA THR A 112 -5.23 -5.63 5.94
C THR A 112 -4.61 -5.36 7.32
N CYS A 113 -3.72 -4.36 7.44
CA CYS A 113 -3.06 -4.02 8.69
C CYS A 113 -4.02 -3.49 9.77
N TYR A 114 -5.20 -2.97 9.42
CA TYR A 114 -6.16 -2.41 10.39
C TYR A 114 -6.52 -3.39 11.50
N SER A 115 -6.51 -4.67 11.19
CA SER A 115 -6.82 -5.74 12.14
C SER A 115 -5.67 -6.06 13.11
N LEU A 116 -4.45 -5.69 12.75
CA LEU A 116 -3.23 -5.92 13.54
C LEU A 116 -2.81 -4.69 14.34
N LEU A 117 -3.03 -3.48 13.81
CA LEU A 117 -2.68 -2.22 14.49
C LEU A 117 -3.17 -2.12 15.94
N PRO A 118 -4.45 -2.41 16.29
CA PRO A 118 -4.89 -2.35 17.68
C PRO A 118 -4.12 -3.33 18.58
N ILE A 119 -3.87 -4.56 18.11
CA ILE A 119 -3.13 -5.56 18.88
C ILE A 119 -1.66 -5.18 19.05
N ILE A 120 -1.04 -4.62 18.00
CA ILE A 120 0.33 -4.12 18.06
C ILE A 120 0.43 -2.99 19.09
N SER A 121 -0.51 -2.04 19.06
CA SER A 121 -0.62 -0.94 20.03
C SER A 121 -0.79 -1.46 21.46
N GLU A 122 -1.75 -2.36 21.66
CA GLU A 122 -2.07 -2.95 22.97
C GLU A 122 -0.89 -3.75 23.54
N ILE A 123 -0.23 -4.60 22.74
CA ILE A 123 0.93 -5.38 23.19
C ILE A 123 2.10 -4.45 23.54
N ALA A 124 2.35 -3.42 22.73
CA ALA A 124 3.40 -2.46 23.00
C ALA A 124 3.16 -1.74 24.33
N GLN A 125 1.98 -1.16 24.50
CA GLN A 125 1.58 -0.46 25.72
C GLN A 125 1.67 -1.38 26.96
N ALA A 126 1.13 -2.60 26.88
CA ALA A 126 1.13 -3.56 27.98
C ALA A 126 2.54 -4.01 28.41
N ASN A 127 3.52 -3.90 27.50
CA ASN A 127 4.91 -4.22 27.77
C ASN A 127 5.78 -2.97 27.92
N LYS A 128 5.17 -1.81 28.17
CA LYS A 128 5.84 -0.52 28.40
C LYS A 128 6.71 -0.06 27.22
N ILE A 129 6.44 -0.60 26.04
CA ILE A 129 7.07 -0.18 24.78
C ILE A 129 6.22 0.94 24.21
N ARG A 130 6.88 2.06 23.88
CA ARG A 130 6.25 3.22 23.22
C ARG A 130 5.52 2.77 21.93
N PRO A 131 4.18 2.84 21.83
CA PRO A 131 3.44 2.33 20.67
C PRO A 131 3.80 2.99 19.33
N GLU A 132 4.24 4.25 19.36
CA GLU A 132 4.80 4.94 18.19
C GLU A 132 5.87 4.10 17.46
N ARG A 133 6.68 3.35 18.20
CA ARG A 133 7.79 2.58 17.63
C ARG A 133 7.26 1.47 16.70
N PRO A 134 6.48 0.48 17.16
CA PRO A 134 5.97 -0.55 16.26
C PRO A 134 4.89 -0.03 15.29
N LEU A 135 4.04 0.92 15.67
CA LEU A 135 2.93 1.37 14.81
C LEU A 135 3.43 2.12 13.58
N SER A 136 4.42 3.01 13.76
CA SER A 136 5.00 3.77 12.64
C SER A 136 5.57 2.85 11.57
N VAL A 137 6.40 1.87 11.97
CA VAL A 137 6.99 0.92 11.03
C VAL A 137 5.93 -0.01 10.44
N SER A 138 4.89 -0.38 11.19
CA SER A 138 3.86 -1.33 10.73
C SER A 138 3.03 -0.80 9.56
N VAL A 139 2.64 0.47 9.60
CA VAL A 139 1.88 1.09 8.51
C VAL A 139 2.73 1.23 7.25
N ILE A 140 3.99 1.61 7.42
CA ILE A 140 4.96 1.73 6.33
C ILE A 140 5.26 0.36 5.72
N ALA A 141 5.45 -0.67 6.56
CA ALA A 141 5.72 -2.04 6.14
C ALA A 141 4.53 -2.66 5.39
N ALA A 142 3.29 -2.41 5.85
CA ALA A 142 2.08 -2.79 5.12
C ALA A 142 2.07 -2.18 3.71
N SER A 143 2.37 -0.88 3.62
CA SER A 143 2.40 -0.15 2.36
C SER A 143 3.50 -0.64 1.42
N LEU A 144 4.70 -0.89 1.96
CA LEU A 144 5.83 -1.45 1.22
C LEU A 144 5.57 -2.88 0.73
N GLY A 145 4.72 -3.66 1.42
CA GLY A 145 4.31 -4.98 0.96
C GLY A 145 3.64 -4.97 -0.42
N ILE A 146 3.03 -3.85 -0.82
CA ILE A 146 2.37 -3.71 -2.13
C ILE A 146 3.38 -3.89 -3.27
N THR A 147 4.62 -3.40 -3.13
CA THR A 147 5.63 -3.40 -4.20
C THR A 147 6.31 -4.76 -4.39
N GLY A 148 6.07 -5.73 -3.51
CA GLY A 148 6.53 -7.12 -3.70
C GLY A 148 5.38 -8.12 -3.85
N SER A 149 4.13 -7.66 -3.77
CA SER A 149 2.97 -8.54 -3.70
C SER A 149 2.55 -9.02 -5.10
N PRO A 150 2.38 -10.33 -5.32
CA PRO A 150 1.97 -10.90 -6.61
C PRO A 150 0.51 -10.64 -6.97
N VAL A 151 -0.32 -10.27 -5.98
CA VAL A 151 -1.75 -9.98 -6.14
C VAL A 151 -2.05 -8.48 -6.16
N SER A 152 -1.04 -7.60 -5.97
CA SER A 152 -1.29 -6.17 -5.90
C SER A 152 -1.46 -5.55 -7.30
N ALA A 153 -2.30 -4.52 -7.37
CA ALA A 153 -2.50 -3.77 -8.60
C ALA A 153 -1.22 -3.06 -9.08
N ALA A 154 -0.30 -2.73 -8.18
CA ALA A 154 0.95 -2.05 -8.53
C ALA A 154 1.92 -3.02 -9.23
N THR A 155 2.06 -4.24 -8.70
CA THR A 155 2.84 -5.29 -9.35
C THR A 155 2.22 -5.70 -10.68
N ALA A 156 0.90 -5.85 -10.74
CA ALA A 156 0.22 -6.12 -12.01
C ALA A 156 0.43 -5.02 -13.05
N ALA A 157 0.49 -3.75 -12.62
CA ALA A 157 0.77 -2.62 -13.50
C ALA A 157 2.23 -2.62 -14.00
N ILE A 158 3.23 -2.83 -13.15
CA ILE A 158 4.64 -2.72 -13.59
C ILE A 158 5.03 -3.82 -14.57
N ILE A 159 4.52 -5.04 -14.38
CA ILE A 159 4.78 -6.20 -15.26
C ILE A 159 3.84 -6.27 -16.46
N SER A 160 2.97 -5.27 -16.66
CA SER A 160 2.07 -5.26 -17.80
C SER A 160 2.87 -5.14 -19.11
N THR A 161 2.31 -5.67 -20.19
CA THR A 161 2.97 -5.68 -21.50
C THR A 161 3.28 -4.27 -22.01
N ASP A 162 2.46 -3.29 -21.67
CA ASP A 162 2.63 -1.89 -22.04
C ASP A 162 3.70 -1.14 -21.22
N ILE A 163 4.21 -1.72 -20.13
CA ILE A 163 5.24 -1.09 -19.27
C ILE A 163 6.56 -1.88 -19.30
N LEU A 164 6.76 -2.86 -18.41
CA LEU A 164 8.02 -3.62 -18.36
C LEU A 164 7.90 -5.08 -18.85
N GLY A 165 6.68 -5.59 -19.04
CA GLY A 165 6.46 -6.99 -19.45
C GLY A 165 7.12 -7.33 -20.79
N LEU A 166 6.94 -6.49 -21.82
CA LEU A 166 7.63 -6.66 -23.11
C LEU A 166 9.13 -6.35 -23.06
N LYS A 167 9.62 -5.81 -21.94
CA LYS A 167 11.03 -5.53 -21.69
C LYS A 167 11.73 -6.64 -20.89
N GLY A 168 11.04 -7.77 -20.68
CA GLY A 168 11.59 -8.95 -20.03
C GLY A 168 11.55 -8.90 -18.51
N ILE A 169 10.77 -7.99 -17.91
CA ILE A 169 10.51 -8.00 -16.47
C ILE A 169 9.20 -8.72 -16.20
N ASP A 170 9.24 -9.78 -15.40
CA ASP A 170 8.08 -10.57 -15.03
C ASP A 170 7.81 -10.56 -13.51
N LEU A 171 6.86 -11.38 -13.06
CA LEU A 171 6.49 -11.45 -11.65
C LEU A 171 7.64 -12.02 -10.79
N ALA A 172 8.40 -12.98 -11.31
CA ALA A 172 9.50 -13.59 -10.56
C ALA A 172 10.57 -12.53 -10.27
N ASP A 173 10.88 -11.67 -11.24
CA ASP A 173 11.83 -10.57 -11.06
C ASP A 173 11.38 -9.61 -9.94
N VAL A 174 10.09 -9.22 -9.94
CA VAL A 174 9.52 -8.37 -8.88
C VAL A 174 9.67 -9.04 -7.52
N MET A 175 9.36 -10.33 -7.42
CA MET A 175 9.44 -11.05 -6.15
C MET A 175 10.89 -11.19 -5.67
N ILE A 176 11.82 -11.57 -6.55
CA ILE A 176 13.24 -11.74 -6.23
C ILE A 176 13.88 -10.43 -5.77
N VAL A 177 13.51 -9.31 -6.39
CA VAL A 177 14.08 -8.00 -6.07
C VAL A 177 13.38 -7.35 -4.88
N CYS A 178 12.06 -7.20 -4.93
CA CYS A 178 11.33 -6.35 -3.99
C CYS A 178 11.03 -7.02 -2.64
N ILE A 179 10.84 -8.34 -2.59
CA ILE A 179 10.52 -9.03 -1.32
C ILE A 179 11.74 -9.02 -0.38
N PRO A 180 12.96 -9.45 -0.78
CA PRO A 180 14.12 -9.40 0.10
C PRO A 180 14.52 -7.96 0.45
N ALA A 181 14.48 -7.04 -0.52
CA ALA A 181 14.78 -5.64 -0.27
C ALA A 181 13.84 -5.02 0.77
N SER A 182 12.53 -5.23 0.64
CA SER A 182 11.54 -4.72 1.60
C SER A 182 11.69 -5.37 2.97
N PHE A 183 11.91 -6.68 3.04
CA PHE A 183 12.13 -7.40 4.29
C PHE A 183 13.30 -6.80 5.10
N VAL A 184 14.47 -6.64 4.48
CA VAL A 184 15.64 -6.08 5.16
C VAL A 184 15.42 -4.60 5.50
N ALA A 185 14.79 -3.83 4.62
CA ALA A 185 14.49 -2.43 4.88
C ALA A 185 13.58 -2.23 6.11
N ILE A 186 12.59 -3.12 6.30
CA ILE A 186 11.73 -3.14 7.49
C ILE A 186 12.53 -3.45 8.75
N LEU A 187 13.46 -4.41 8.70
CA LEU A 187 14.34 -4.72 9.83
C LEU A 187 15.24 -3.54 10.22
N VAL A 188 15.80 -2.84 9.23
CA VAL A 188 16.61 -1.64 9.47
C VAL A 188 15.77 -0.52 10.07
N ALA A 189 14.57 -0.28 9.53
CA ALA A 189 13.65 0.72 10.08
C ALA A 189 13.26 0.39 11.52
N ALA A 190 12.91 -0.86 11.82
CA ALA A 190 12.60 -1.32 13.17
C ALA A 190 13.79 -1.16 14.14
N PHE A 191 15.01 -1.45 13.69
CA PHE A 191 16.22 -1.27 14.50
C PHE A 191 16.46 0.18 14.88
N VAL A 192 16.29 1.12 13.94
CA VAL A 192 16.38 2.55 14.23
C VAL A 192 15.23 2.98 15.13
N GLN A 193 14.01 2.57 14.81
CA GLN A 193 12.79 3.01 15.51
C GLN A 193 12.76 2.57 16.98
N ASN A 194 13.41 1.46 17.34
CA ASN A 194 13.57 1.06 18.74
C ASN A 194 14.29 2.10 19.62
N ARG A 195 15.04 3.03 19.03
CA ARG A 195 15.76 4.09 19.76
C ARG A 195 15.05 5.45 19.70
N ILE A 196 13.84 5.51 19.14
CA ILE A 196 13.12 6.76 18.92
C ILE A 196 12.17 7.05 20.07
N GLY A 197 12.17 8.31 20.49
CA GLY A 197 11.33 8.81 21.56
C GLY A 197 11.77 8.32 22.95
N LYS A 198 11.18 8.93 23.98
CA LYS A 198 11.34 8.48 25.37
C LYS A 198 10.71 7.10 25.56
N GLU A 199 11.18 6.37 26.56
CA GLU A 199 10.46 5.20 27.05
C GLU A 199 9.04 5.59 27.44
N LEU A 200 8.09 4.66 27.30
CA LEU A 200 6.67 4.97 27.46
C LEU A 200 6.37 5.54 28.84
N GLU A 201 6.99 4.97 29.87
CA GLU A 201 6.80 5.38 31.27
C GLU A 201 7.30 6.80 31.54
N ASP A 202 8.23 7.32 30.73
CA ASP A 202 8.81 8.66 30.83
C ASP A 202 8.11 9.68 29.92
N ASP A 203 7.09 9.27 29.16
CA ASP A 203 6.33 10.15 28.28
C ASP A 203 5.32 10.99 29.10
N PRO A 204 5.42 12.33 29.10
CA PRO A 204 4.53 13.17 29.92
C PRO A 204 3.06 13.05 29.56
N ILE A 205 2.73 12.79 28.29
CA ILE A 205 1.33 12.64 27.85
C ILE A 205 0.78 11.32 28.36
N TYR A 206 1.58 10.27 28.32
CA TYR A 206 1.21 8.98 28.89
C TYR A 206 1.02 9.06 30.40
N GLN A 207 1.95 9.68 31.13
CA GLN A 207 1.85 9.88 32.57
C GLN A 207 0.58 10.67 32.95
N ALA A 208 0.25 11.72 32.19
CA ALA A 208 -0.96 12.51 32.42
C ALA A 208 -2.25 11.67 32.23
N LYS A 209 -2.30 10.82 31.19
CA LYS A 209 -3.44 9.93 30.92
C LYS A 209 -3.59 8.81 31.94
N VAL A 210 -2.49 8.32 32.50
CA VAL A 210 -2.53 7.35 33.59
C VAL A 210 -3.01 8.04 34.87
N ALA A 211 -2.51 9.24 35.18
CA ALA A 211 -2.91 10.01 36.34
C ALA A 211 -4.39 10.46 36.30
N SER A 212 -4.92 10.77 35.12
CA SER A 212 -6.34 11.10 34.93
C SER A 212 -7.27 9.89 34.95
N GLY A 213 -6.73 8.66 34.89
CA GLY A 213 -7.50 7.42 34.79
C GLY A 213 -8.03 7.10 33.40
N GLU A 214 -7.68 7.90 32.36
CA GLU A 214 -8.04 7.61 30.97
C GLU A 214 -7.41 6.30 30.45
N ILE A 215 -6.24 5.97 31.00
CA ILE A 215 -5.55 4.69 30.79
C ILE A 215 -5.38 4.00 32.13
N ASN A 216 -5.96 2.81 32.25
CA ASN A 216 -5.74 1.91 33.38
C ASN A 216 -4.91 0.69 32.92
N PRO A 217 -3.59 0.68 33.17
CA PRO A 217 -2.71 -0.39 32.69
C PRO A 217 -3.09 -1.78 33.22
N GLU A 218 -3.55 -1.88 34.48
CA GLU A 218 -3.88 -3.17 35.10
C GLU A 218 -5.16 -3.77 34.52
N GLU A 219 -6.18 -2.94 34.29
CA GLU A 219 -7.44 -3.36 33.69
C GLU A 219 -7.26 -3.73 32.22
N GLU A 220 -6.45 -2.98 31.49
CA GLU A 220 -6.12 -3.27 30.10
C GLU A 220 -5.35 -4.59 29.99
N GLN A 221 -4.40 -4.85 30.88
CA GLN A 221 -3.68 -6.12 30.96
C GLN A 221 -4.60 -7.32 31.25
N LYS A 222 -5.62 -7.15 32.11
CA LYS A 222 -6.65 -8.17 32.37
C LYS A 222 -7.56 -8.40 31.16
N ARG A 223 -7.98 -7.33 30.48
CA ARG A 223 -8.78 -7.42 29.24
C ARG A 223 -8.02 -8.17 28.15
N MET A 224 -6.71 -7.95 28.03
CA MET A 224 -5.84 -8.63 27.07
C MET A 224 -5.79 -10.16 27.24
N GLN A 225 -5.91 -10.65 28.47
CA GLN A 225 -5.93 -12.09 28.76
C GLN A 225 -7.27 -12.74 28.40
N GLN A 226 -8.35 -11.95 28.28
CA GLN A 226 -9.70 -12.42 27.97
C GLN A 226 -10.05 -12.36 26.46
N ILE A 227 -9.27 -11.62 25.66
CA ILE A 227 -9.44 -11.57 24.19
C ILE A 227 -8.84 -12.84 23.56
N ASN A 228 -9.65 -13.90 23.56
CA ASN A 228 -9.63 -15.05 22.65
C ASN A 228 -10.84 -15.97 22.92
N ALA A 229 -12.01 -15.39 23.19
CA ALA A 229 -13.22 -16.15 23.44
C ALA A 229 -13.84 -16.61 22.10
N ASN A 230 -13.65 -17.89 21.78
CA ASN A 230 -14.35 -18.65 20.73
C ASN A 230 -14.20 -18.14 19.29
N PRO A 231 -13.06 -18.39 18.62
CA PRO A 231 -13.00 -18.24 17.17
C PRO A 231 -14.03 -19.18 16.53
N ASN A 232 -14.78 -18.70 15.54
CA ASN A 232 -15.63 -19.55 14.73
C ASN A 232 -14.77 -20.72 14.20
N PRO A 233 -15.08 -21.98 14.52
CA PRO A 233 -14.24 -23.12 14.14
C PRO A 233 -14.13 -23.29 12.62
N ARG A 234 -15.00 -22.63 11.84
CA ARG A 234 -14.94 -22.58 10.37
C ARG A 234 -14.07 -21.46 9.81
N ALA A 235 -13.69 -20.45 10.59
CA ALA A 235 -12.89 -19.32 10.12
C ALA A 235 -11.56 -19.75 9.47
N LYS A 236 -10.95 -20.84 9.94
CA LYS A 236 -9.75 -21.43 9.33
C LYS A 236 -9.95 -21.88 7.88
N TYR A 237 -11.15 -22.36 7.52
CA TYR A 237 -11.43 -22.78 6.14
C TYR A 237 -11.54 -21.59 5.20
N SER A 238 -12.09 -20.47 5.66
CA SER A 238 -12.07 -19.20 4.93
C SER A 238 -10.63 -18.75 4.64
N VAL A 239 -9.74 -18.88 5.63
CA VAL A 239 -8.32 -18.55 5.46
C VAL A 239 -7.66 -19.45 4.43
N TYR A 240 -7.90 -20.77 4.48
CA TYR A 240 -7.36 -21.68 3.47
C TYR A 240 -7.90 -21.39 2.07
N ALA A 241 -9.19 -21.05 1.93
CA ALA A 241 -9.77 -20.64 0.65
C ALA A 241 -9.14 -19.34 0.11
N PHE A 242 -8.89 -18.37 1.00
CA PHE A 242 -8.18 -17.14 0.63
C PHE A 242 -6.74 -17.41 0.18
N LEU A 243 -5.97 -18.18 0.96
CA LEU A 243 -4.60 -18.55 0.63
C LEU A 243 -4.52 -19.37 -0.66
N LEU A 244 -5.53 -20.20 -0.94
CA LEU A 244 -5.65 -20.91 -2.22
C LEU A 244 -5.80 -19.92 -3.39
N GLY A 245 -6.65 -18.90 -3.26
CA GLY A 245 -6.78 -17.85 -4.27
C GLY A 245 -5.46 -17.12 -4.53
N VAL A 246 -4.75 -16.74 -3.45
CA VAL A 246 -3.42 -16.12 -3.55
C VAL A 246 -2.42 -17.05 -4.24
N ALA A 247 -2.38 -18.33 -3.84
CA ALA A 247 -1.50 -19.32 -4.45
C ALA A 247 -1.80 -19.52 -5.94
N LEU A 248 -3.07 -19.48 -6.36
CA LEU A 248 -3.45 -19.53 -7.76
C LEU A 248 -2.95 -18.31 -8.53
N VAL A 249 -3.13 -17.09 -8.00
CA VAL A 249 -2.60 -15.87 -8.64
C VAL A 249 -1.08 -15.95 -8.79
N VAL A 250 -0.36 -16.35 -7.73
CA VAL A 250 1.10 -16.54 -7.78
C VAL A 250 1.48 -17.56 -8.84
N THR A 251 0.77 -18.69 -8.89
CA THR A 251 1.05 -19.76 -9.86
C THR A 251 0.84 -19.27 -11.29
N PHE A 252 -0.27 -18.61 -11.60
CA PHE A 252 -0.52 -18.06 -12.94
C PHE A 252 0.42 -16.91 -13.30
N GLY A 253 0.89 -16.15 -12.30
CA GLY A 253 1.85 -15.07 -12.51
C GLY A 253 3.27 -15.59 -12.79
N LEU A 254 3.73 -16.60 -12.05
CA LEU A 254 5.06 -17.21 -12.22
C LEU A 254 5.13 -18.16 -13.43
N PHE A 255 3.98 -18.73 -13.83
CA PHE A 255 3.90 -19.65 -14.97
C PHE A 255 2.84 -19.15 -15.96
N PRO A 256 3.14 -18.11 -16.77
CA PRO A 256 2.19 -17.54 -17.74
C PRO A 256 1.60 -18.55 -18.72
N GLN A 257 2.32 -19.63 -19.03
CA GLN A 257 1.86 -20.75 -19.85
C GLN A 257 0.64 -21.49 -19.30
N LEU A 258 0.39 -21.39 -17.98
CA LEU A 258 -0.79 -21.98 -17.35
C LEU A 258 -2.03 -21.08 -17.47
N LYS A 259 -1.88 -19.82 -17.91
CA LYS A 259 -3.02 -18.93 -18.12
C LYS A 259 -3.91 -19.50 -19.24
N PRO A 260 -5.24 -19.41 -19.11
CA PRO A 260 -6.12 -19.69 -20.23
C PRO A 260 -5.82 -18.74 -21.40
N HIS A 261 -6.04 -19.22 -22.62
CA HIS A 261 -5.83 -18.45 -23.84
C HIS A 261 -7.15 -18.33 -24.61
N HIS A 262 -7.29 -17.24 -25.36
CA HIS A 262 -8.40 -17.03 -26.28
C HIS A 262 -7.88 -16.43 -27.59
N MET A 263 -8.70 -16.47 -28.64
CA MET A 263 -8.35 -15.91 -29.95
C MET A 263 -8.71 -14.43 -30.00
N VAL A 264 -7.73 -13.58 -30.31
CA VAL A 264 -7.90 -12.15 -30.64
C VAL A 264 -7.32 -11.93 -32.02
N ASP A 265 -8.15 -11.51 -32.98
CA ASP A 265 -7.73 -11.26 -34.37
C ASP A 265 -6.93 -12.42 -35.01
N GLY A 266 -7.30 -13.67 -34.68
CA GLY A 266 -6.64 -14.86 -35.17
C GLY A 266 -5.35 -15.25 -34.41
N VAL A 267 -4.96 -14.51 -33.39
CA VAL A 267 -3.79 -14.75 -32.55
C VAL A 267 -4.21 -15.34 -31.21
N MET A 268 -3.62 -16.48 -30.85
CA MET A 268 -3.77 -17.07 -29.52
C MET A 268 -3.13 -16.15 -28.48
N THR A 269 -3.96 -15.52 -27.66
CA THR A 269 -3.55 -14.51 -26.69
C THR A 269 -3.89 -15.00 -25.27
N PRO A 270 -2.94 -15.01 -24.33
CA PRO A 270 -3.23 -15.35 -22.94
C PRO A 270 -4.10 -14.27 -22.29
N ILE A 271 -4.94 -14.67 -21.32
CA ILE A 271 -5.69 -13.71 -20.48
C ILE A 271 -4.72 -12.76 -19.77
N ALA A 272 -5.07 -11.47 -19.70
CA ALA A 272 -4.23 -10.47 -19.07
C ALA A 272 -4.04 -10.75 -17.57
N THR A 273 -2.90 -10.33 -17.00
CA THR A 273 -2.63 -10.57 -15.57
C THR A 273 -3.67 -9.89 -14.67
N SER A 274 -4.16 -8.70 -15.04
CA SER A 274 -5.25 -8.00 -14.34
C SER A 274 -6.53 -8.85 -14.29
N GLU A 275 -7.00 -9.30 -15.44
CA GLU A 275 -8.19 -10.15 -15.58
C GLU A 275 -8.04 -11.47 -14.82
N MET A 276 -6.85 -12.08 -14.85
CA MET A 276 -6.56 -13.29 -14.08
C MET A 276 -6.71 -13.07 -12.57
N ILE A 277 -6.17 -11.96 -12.05
CA ILE A 277 -6.32 -11.60 -10.62
C ILE A 277 -7.80 -11.39 -10.30
N GLU A 278 -8.52 -10.66 -11.15
CA GLU A 278 -9.95 -10.37 -10.95
C GLU A 278 -10.79 -11.65 -10.88
N ILE A 279 -10.65 -12.54 -11.86
CA ILE A 279 -11.37 -13.81 -11.93
C ILE A 279 -11.06 -14.69 -10.72
N VAL A 280 -9.77 -14.84 -10.39
CA VAL A 280 -9.34 -15.72 -9.30
C VAL A 280 -9.77 -15.17 -7.94
N MET A 281 -9.60 -13.87 -7.69
CA MET A 281 -9.94 -13.28 -6.38
C MET A 281 -11.45 -13.20 -6.16
N MET A 282 -12.25 -12.92 -7.19
CA MET A 282 -13.71 -12.99 -7.09
C MET A 282 -14.20 -14.42 -6.86
N SER A 283 -13.58 -15.39 -7.53
CA SER A 283 -13.86 -16.82 -7.30
C SER A 283 -13.48 -17.25 -5.89
N ALA A 284 -12.34 -16.76 -5.39
CA ALA A 284 -11.91 -16.98 -4.01
C ALA A 284 -12.89 -16.35 -3.01
N ALA A 285 -13.42 -15.15 -3.27
CA ALA A 285 -14.44 -14.52 -2.43
C ALA A 285 -15.69 -15.40 -2.31
N ALA A 286 -16.17 -15.96 -3.42
CA ALA A 286 -17.30 -16.89 -3.42
C ALA A 286 -16.99 -18.16 -2.60
N LEU A 287 -15.81 -18.75 -2.80
CA LEU A 287 -15.37 -19.94 -2.05
C LEU A 287 -15.25 -19.65 -0.54
N ILE A 288 -14.66 -18.51 -0.17
CA ILE A 288 -14.53 -18.06 1.23
C ILE A 288 -15.90 -17.97 1.89
N LEU A 289 -16.87 -17.31 1.25
CA LEU A 289 -18.23 -17.20 1.78
C LEU A 289 -18.89 -18.58 1.90
N LEU A 290 -18.70 -19.47 0.93
CA LEU A 290 -19.27 -20.81 0.94
C LEU A 290 -18.72 -21.67 2.09
N VAL A 291 -17.40 -21.78 2.24
CA VAL A 291 -16.77 -22.64 3.26
C VAL A 291 -16.88 -22.03 4.66
N GLY A 292 -16.79 -20.70 4.75
CA GLY A 292 -16.95 -19.95 6.00
C GLY A 292 -18.41 -19.75 6.42
N LYS A 293 -19.37 -20.06 5.52
CA LYS A 293 -20.80 -19.75 5.66
C LYS A 293 -21.07 -18.27 5.96
N GLY A 294 -20.33 -17.39 5.29
CA GLY A 294 -20.45 -15.95 5.42
C GLY A 294 -21.63 -15.38 4.65
N ASN A 295 -22.07 -14.18 5.04
CA ASN A 295 -23.13 -13.45 4.38
C ASN A 295 -22.56 -12.32 3.50
N VAL A 296 -23.02 -12.22 2.24
CA VAL A 296 -22.57 -11.20 1.29
C VAL A 296 -22.86 -9.78 1.79
N ALA A 297 -24.02 -9.54 2.41
CA ALA A 297 -24.37 -8.24 2.95
C ALA A 297 -23.46 -7.83 4.13
N THR A 298 -22.99 -8.80 4.92
CA THR A 298 -21.99 -8.55 5.96
C THR A 298 -20.64 -8.16 5.34
N ALA A 299 -20.22 -8.83 4.26
CA ALA A 299 -19.00 -8.47 3.54
C ALA A 299 -19.06 -7.04 2.98
N ALA A 300 -20.15 -6.67 2.32
CA ALA A 300 -20.33 -5.34 1.73
C ALA A 300 -20.42 -4.21 2.78
N LYS A 301 -20.85 -4.51 4.01
CA LYS A 301 -20.91 -3.55 5.13
C LYS A 301 -19.65 -3.57 6.00
N GLY A 302 -18.70 -4.45 5.70
CA GLY A 302 -17.45 -4.61 6.44
C GLY A 302 -16.54 -3.39 6.32
N THR A 303 -15.71 -3.16 7.34
CA THR A 303 -14.76 -2.04 7.35
C THR A 303 -13.70 -2.17 6.27
N VAL A 304 -13.31 -3.39 5.89
CA VAL A 304 -12.37 -3.64 4.79
C VAL A 304 -12.96 -3.18 3.45
N PHE A 305 -14.24 -3.50 3.20
CA PHE A 305 -14.93 -3.08 1.99
C PHE A 305 -15.03 -1.56 1.91
N ALA A 306 -15.52 -0.91 2.97
CA ALA A 306 -15.68 0.55 3.02
C ALA A 306 -14.34 1.29 2.83
N ALA A 307 -13.29 0.87 3.53
CA ALA A 307 -11.95 1.48 3.39
C ALA A 307 -11.40 1.27 1.98
N GLY A 308 -11.57 0.08 1.42
CA GLY A 308 -11.12 -0.23 0.08
C GLY A 308 -11.86 0.55 -1.01
N MET A 309 -13.19 0.70 -0.90
CA MET A 309 -13.97 1.52 -1.83
C MET A 309 -13.57 3.00 -1.75
N ASN A 310 -13.30 3.53 -0.56
CA ASN A 310 -12.78 4.89 -0.41
C ASN A 310 -11.45 5.07 -1.15
N ALA A 311 -10.52 4.11 -1.02
CA ALA A 311 -9.24 4.14 -1.72
C ALA A 311 -9.42 4.07 -3.24
N MET A 312 -10.33 3.22 -3.73
CA MET A 312 -10.62 3.08 -5.15
C MET A 312 -11.23 4.35 -5.77
N VAL A 313 -12.19 4.99 -5.10
CA VAL A 313 -12.75 6.27 -5.55
C VAL A 313 -11.66 7.35 -5.57
N SER A 314 -10.77 7.34 -4.58
CA SER A 314 -9.62 8.25 -4.54
C SER A 314 -8.71 8.05 -5.76
N ILE A 315 -8.40 6.80 -6.12
CA ILE A 315 -7.60 6.46 -7.30
C ILE A 315 -8.30 6.90 -8.59
N PHE A 316 -9.61 6.66 -8.72
CA PHE A 316 -10.37 7.05 -9.90
C PHE A 316 -10.19 8.54 -10.23
N GLY A 317 -10.32 9.42 -9.24
CA GLY A 317 -10.16 10.86 -9.44
C GLY A 317 -8.72 11.32 -9.58
N ILE A 318 -7.87 10.98 -8.60
CA ILE A 318 -6.51 11.53 -8.52
C ILE A 318 -5.61 10.96 -9.61
N ALA A 319 -5.68 9.66 -9.88
CA ALA A 319 -4.85 9.06 -10.92
C ALA A 319 -5.23 9.60 -12.30
N TRP A 320 -6.52 9.77 -12.57
CA TRP A 320 -6.97 10.32 -13.85
C TRP A 320 -6.60 11.80 -14.01
N MET A 321 -6.70 12.60 -12.95
CA MET A 321 -6.21 13.98 -12.94
C MET A 321 -4.71 14.04 -13.19
N GLY A 322 -3.94 13.22 -12.48
CA GLY A 322 -2.50 13.13 -12.62
C GLY A 322 -2.08 12.69 -14.02
N ASP A 323 -2.75 11.70 -14.60
CA ASP A 323 -2.51 11.23 -15.95
C ASP A 323 -2.85 12.30 -17.00
N THR A 324 -3.96 13.01 -16.83
CA THR A 324 -4.36 14.15 -17.69
C THR A 324 -3.30 15.25 -17.67
N PHE A 325 -2.86 15.66 -16.47
CA PHE A 325 -1.81 16.65 -16.32
C PHE A 325 -0.49 16.19 -16.94
N PHE A 326 -0.10 14.94 -16.66
CA PHE A 326 1.18 14.42 -17.12
C PHE A 326 1.22 14.26 -18.64
N ASN A 327 0.24 13.57 -19.24
CA ASN A 327 0.19 13.35 -20.68
C ASN A 327 0.00 14.65 -21.46
N GLY A 328 -0.78 15.60 -20.93
CA GLY A 328 -0.93 16.93 -21.52
C GLY A 328 0.37 17.75 -21.54
N ASN A 329 1.36 17.40 -20.72
CA ASN A 329 2.64 18.12 -20.58
C ASN A 329 3.87 17.23 -20.83
N LYS A 330 3.68 16.09 -21.49
CA LYS A 330 4.73 15.07 -21.66
C LYS A 330 6.01 15.62 -22.27
N ASP A 331 5.89 16.43 -23.33
CA ASP A 331 7.04 17.01 -24.04
C ASP A 331 7.87 17.92 -23.14
N PHE A 332 7.22 18.67 -22.24
CA PHE A 332 7.92 19.48 -21.25
C PHE A 332 8.76 18.61 -20.33
N PHE A 333 8.18 17.52 -19.78
CA PHE A 333 8.91 16.62 -18.89
C PHE A 333 10.07 15.92 -19.61
N VAL A 334 9.85 15.40 -20.82
CA VAL A 334 10.92 14.75 -21.60
C VAL A 334 12.07 15.73 -21.85
N THR A 335 11.77 16.94 -22.31
CA THR A 335 12.79 17.95 -22.64
C THR A 335 13.65 18.34 -21.44
N HIS A 336 13.06 18.46 -20.24
CA HIS A 336 13.78 18.97 -19.06
C HIS A 336 14.37 17.88 -18.15
N LEU A 337 13.85 16.65 -18.22
CA LEU A 337 14.29 15.56 -17.35
C LEU A 337 15.21 14.56 -18.06
N ALA A 338 15.24 14.51 -19.40
CA ALA A 338 16.00 13.51 -20.14
C ALA A 338 17.49 13.51 -19.76
N ASP A 339 18.17 14.66 -19.84
CA ASP A 339 19.61 14.75 -19.58
C ASP A 339 19.97 14.30 -18.15
N TRP A 340 19.17 14.72 -17.18
CA TRP A 340 19.36 14.36 -15.76
C TRP A 340 19.19 12.87 -15.52
N VAL A 341 18.13 12.28 -16.09
CA VAL A 341 17.80 10.86 -15.91
C VAL A 341 18.78 9.97 -16.68
N GLN A 342 19.26 10.40 -17.85
CA GLN A 342 20.28 9.66 -18.60
C GLN A 342 21.63 9.70 -17.87
N ALA A 343 22.01 10.83 -17.29
CA ALA A 343 23.25 10.96 -16.51
C ALA A 343 23.19 10.20 -15.18
N ALA A 344 22.03 10.21 -14.51
CA ALA A 344 21.82 9.60 -13.20
C ALA A 344 20.44 8.93 -13.11
N PRO A 345 20.29 7.68 -13.59
CA PRO A 345 19.00 6.99 -13.64
C PRO A 345 18.28 6.87 -12.30
N PHE A 346 19.01 6.78 -11.19
CA PHE A 346 18.43 6.69 -9.84
C PHE A 346 17.64 7.95 -9.44
N LEU A 347 17.86 9.11 -10.07
CA LEU A 347 17.07 10.32 -9.84
C LEU A 347 15.61 10.13 -10.23
N PHE A 348 15.31 9.16 -11.11
CA PHE A 348 13.95 8.79 -11.43
C PHE A 348 13.18 8.26 -10.21
N ALA A 349 13.86 7.67 -9.22
CA ALA A 349 13.23 7.28 -7.95
C ALA A 349 12.67 8.49 -7.19
N VAL A 350 13.32 9.66 -7.28
CA VAL A 350 12.81 10.89 -6.66
C VAL A 350 11.52 11.34 -7.33
N ILE A 351 11.45 11.23 -8.67
CA ILE A 351 10.23 11.52 -9.43
C ILE A 351 9.12 10.55 -9.02
N LEU A 352 9.39 9.25 -8.96
CA LEU A 352 8.43 8.25 -8.49
C LEU A 352 7.94 8.54 -7.07
N PHE A 353 8.85 8.91 -6.16
CA PHE A 353 8.50 9.24 -4.78
C PHE A 353 7.57 10.45 -4.71
N ILE A 354 7.92 11.56 -5.36
CA ILE A 354 7.09 12.77 -5.42
C ILE A 354 5.73 12.47 -6.06
N MET A 355 5.72 11.75 -7.17
CA MET A 355 4.48 11.40 -7.86
C MET A 355 3.62 10.45 -7.04
N SER A 356 4.19 9.55 -6.26
CA SER A 356 3.40 8.70 -5.36
C SER A 356 2.74 9.44 -4.22
N ILE A 357 3.37 10.52 -3.72
CA ILE A 357 2.74 11.44 -2.77
C ILE A 357 1.54 12.12 -3.42
N MET A 358 1.71 12.60 -4.64
CA MET A 358 0.66 13.29 -5.39
C MET A 358 -0.51 12.38 -5.76
N LEU A 359 -0.20 11.20 -6.27
CA LEU A 359 -1.17 10.27 -6.84
C LEU A 359 -1.82 9.37 -5.80
N PHE A 360 -1.24 9.31 -4.60
CA PHE A 360 -1.76 8.56 -3.46
C PHE A 360 -2.02 7.07 -3.75
N SER A 361 -1.23 6.50 -4.67
CA SER A 361 -1.37 5.11 -5.12
C SER A 361 -0.12 4.65 -5.86
N GLN A 362 0.44 3.51 -5.45
CA GLN A 362 1.57 2.91 -6.17
C GLN A 362 1.18 2.53 -7.59
N ALA A 363 0.01 1.92 -7.79
CA ALA A 363 -0.43 1.44 -9.09
C ALA A 363 -0.70 2.58 -10.07
N ALA A 364 -1.30 3.67 -9.58
CA ALA A 364 -1.47 4.90 -10.37
C ALA A 364 -0.10 5.49 -10.74
N THR A 365 0.82 5.57 -9.78
CA THR A 365 2.18 6.08 -10.02
C THR A 365 2.91 5.27 -11.09
N VAL A 366 2.81 3.93 -11.02
CA VAL A 366 3.37 3.06 -12.05
C VAL A 366 2.76 3.37 -13.42
N ARG A 367 1.42 3.34 -13.52
CA ARG A 367 0.72 3.56 -14.80
C ARG A 367 1.02 4.91 -15.43
N THR A 368 1.12 5.97 -14.63
CA THR A 368 1.34 7.33 -15.14
C THR A 368 2.81 7.62 -15.43
N ILE A 369 3.73 7.14 -14.57
CA ILE A 369 5.13 7.62 -14.60
C ILE A 369 6.10 6.63 -15.23
N TYR A 370 5.91 5.31 -15.08
CA TYR A 370 6.84 4.36 -15.67
C TYR A 370 6.96 4.44 -17.20
N PRO A 371 5.89 4.74 -17.97
CA PRO A 371 6.02 4.96 -19.41
C PRO A 371 7.03 6.06 -19.76
N LEU A 372 7.20 7.09 -18.90
CA LEU A 372 8.25 8.10 -19.07
C LEU A 372 9.64 7.48 -18.89
N GLY A 373 9.85 6.70 -17.83
CA GLY A 373 11.13 6.05 -17.59
C GLY A 373 11.55 5.15 -18.75
N VAL A 374 10.58 4.39 -19.30
CA VAL A 374 10.80 3.58 -20.51
C VAL A 374 11.12 4.44 -21.72
N LEU A 375 10.38 5.54 -21.93
CA LEU A 375 10.61 6.48 -23.04
C LEU A 375 11.98 7.16 -22.96
N LEU A 376 12.44 7.48 -21.75
CA LEU A 376 13.75 8.08 -21.49
C LEU A 376 14.91 7.07 -21.63
N GLY A 377 14.61 5.80 -21.91
CA GLY A 377 15.60 4.75 -22.13
C GLY A 377 16.22 4.19 -20.85
N ILE A 378 15.58 4.37 -19.69
CA ILE A 378 16.07 3.79 -18.43
C ILE A 378 16.03 2.26 -18.54
N ASN A 379 17.11 1.61 -18.08
CA ASN A 379 17.18 0.15 -18.01
C ASN A 379 15.97 -0.42 -17.23
N PRO A 380 15.24 -1.40 -17.77
CA PRO A 380 14.09 -2.02 -17.10
C PRO A 380 14.38 -2.56 -15.69
N LEU A 381 15.58 -3.11 -15.45
CA LEU A 381 16.00 -3.58 -14.13
C LEU A 381 16.21 -2.43 -13.14
N TYR A 382 16.62 -1.25 -13.62
CA TYR A 382 16.73 -0.06 -12.77
C TYR A 382 15.34 0.48 -12.44
N LEU A 383 14.41 0.47 -13.40
CA LEU A 383 13.00 0.80 -13.15
C LEU A 383 12.37 -0.15 -12.12
N LEU A 384 12.70 -1.45 -12.19
CA LEU A 384 12.31 -2.43 -11.19
C LEU A 384 12.95 -2.11 -9.82
N ALA A 385 14.25 -1.84 -9.77
CA ALA A 385 14.95 -1.51 -8.53
C ALA A 385 14.41 -0.24 -7.84
N MET A 386 13.89 0.71 -8.62
CA MET A 386 13.28 1.93 -8.11
C MET A 386 11.80 1.77 -7.74
N PHE A 387 11.18 0.61 -7.95
CA PHE A 387 9.76 0.38 -7.66
C PHE A 387 9.34 0.66 -6.21
N PRO A 388 10.16 0.38 -5.18
CA PRO A 388 9.84 0.78 -3.82
C PRO A 388 9.68 2.30 -3.61
N ALA A 389 10.19 3.14 -4.51
CA ALA A 389 9.99 4.59 -4.48
C ALA A 389 8.53 5.00 -4.62
N CYS A 390 7.68 4.15 -5.21
CA CYS A 390 6.24 4.37 -5.29
C CYS A 390 5.55 4.37 -3.91
N ASN A 391 6.24 3.99 -2.83
CA ASN A 391 5.72 3.96 -1.47
C ASN A 391 5.84 5.31 -0.72
N GLY A 392 5.71 6.45 -1.40
CA GLY A 392 5.98 7.77 -0.82
C GLY A 392 4.80 8.45 -0.13
N TYR A 393 3.58 7.94 -0.25
CA TYR A 393 2.37 8.60 0.30
C TYR A 393 2.32 8.68 1.83
N PHE A 394 3.30 8.12 2.56
CA PHE A 394 3.47 8.43 3.98
C PHE A 394 3.95 9.86 4.23
N PHE A 395 4.49 10.55 3.23
CA PHE A 395 5.08 11.87 3.42
C PHE A 395 4.09 12.90 3.97
N MET A 396 2.80 12.71 3.67
CA MET A 396 1.71 13.42 4.30
C MET A 396 0.95 12.41 5.18
N PRO A 397 0.67 12.70 6.46
CA PRO A 397 0.05 11.75 7.38
C PRO A 397 -1.47 11.67 7.20
N ASN A 398 -1.92 11.54 5.96
CA ASN A 398 -3.32 11.51 5.57
C ASN A 398 -3.72 10.16 4.96
N TYR A 399 -2.79 9.21 4.82
CA TYR A 399 -3.14 7.89 4.31
C TYR A 399 -3.98 7.15 5.36
N PRO A 400 -5.10 6.49 4.99
CA PRO A 400 -6.03 5.91 5.96
C PRO A 400 -5.41 4.96 7.00
N THR A 401 -4.36 4.23 6.64
CA THR A 401 -3.63 3.34 7.55
C THR A 401 -2.83 4.11 8.62
N GLU A 402 -2.29 5.28 8.29
CA GLU A 402 -1.56 6.15 9.21
C GLU A 402 -2.52 6.81 10.20
N VAL A 403 -3.63 7.33 9.69
CA VAL A 403 -4.71 7.91 10.52
C VAL A 403 -5.25 6.85 11.48
N ALA A 404 -5.45 5.62 11.02
CA ALA A 404 -5.87 4.51 11.87
C ALA A 404 -4.82 4.19 12.95
N ALA A 405 -3.53 4.16 12.61
CA ALA A 405 -2.47 3.93 13.60
C ALA A 405 -2.42 5.01 14.68
N ILE A 406 -2.61 6.29 14.32
CA ILE A 406 -2.76 7.38 15.30
C ILE A 406 -3.97 7.10 16.22
N ASN A 407 -5.12 6.74 15.64
CA ASN A 407 -6.35 6.52 16.41
C ASN A 407 -6.28 5.28 17.32
N PHE A 408 -5.56 4.23 16.93
CA PHE A 408 -5.36 3.04 17.75
C PHE A 408 -4.32 3.23 18.86
N ASP A 409 -3.49 4.27 18.79
CA ASP A 409 -2.57 4.61 19.87
C ASP A 409 -3.26 5.45 20.95
N ARG A 410 -3.78 4.76 21.97
CA ARG A 410 -4.41 5.41 23.14
C ARG A 410 -3.42 6.23 23.96
N THR A 411 -2.13 5.91 23.92
CA THR A 411 -1.10 6.62 24.69
C THR A 411 -0.85 8.02 24.14
N GLY A 412 -1.11 8.25 22.85
CA GLY A 412 -0.86 9.53 22.17
C GLY A 412 0.60 9.73 21.76
N THR A 413 1.41 8.67 21.81
CA THR A 413 2.81 8.72 21.36
C THR A 413 2.93 8.82 19.84
N THR A 414 1.99 8.20 19.11
CA THR A 414 1.83 8.25 17.66
C THR A 414 0.97 9.44 17.29
N ARG A 415 1.53 10.42 16.57
CA ARG A 415 0.84 11.68 16.31
C ARG A 415 1.39 12.44 15.11
N ILE A 416 0.59 13.41 14.68
CA ILE A 416 1.06 14.55 13.90
C ILE A 416 1.57 15.59 14.90
N GLY A 417 2.80 16.04 14.71
CA GLY A 417 3.45 17.06 15.50
C GLY A 417 2.97 18.47 15.12
N ARG A 418 3.83 19.47 15.36
CA ARG A 418 3.49 20.89 15.13
C ARG A 418 3.25 21.21 13.65
N TYR A 419 3.95 20.53 12.76
CA TYR A 419 3.85 20.70 11.31
C TYR A 419 3.26 19.44 10.70
N VAL A 420 2.52 19.58 9.59
CA VAL A 420 1.87 18.44 8.93
C VAL A 420 2.87 17.37 8.53
N ILE A 421 4.04 17.75 8.03
CA ILE A 421 5.14 16.83 7.67
C ILE A 421 5.94 16.32 8.86
N ASN A 422 5.75 16.87 10.06
CA ASN A 422 6.38 16.37 11.28
C ASN A 422 5.43 15.37 11.91
N HIS A 423 5.60 14.08 11.63
CA HIS A 423 4.75 13.03 12.19
C HIS A 423 5.54 11.73 12.36
N SER A 424 4.97 10.81 13.14
CA SER A 424 5.60 9.56 13.56
C SER A 424 6.06 8.62 12.43
N PHE A 425 5.52 8.77 11.22
CA PHE A 425 5.76 7.86 10.09
C PHE A 425 6.95 8.26 9.20
N GLN A 426 7.41 9.51 9.26
CA GLN A 426 8.45 10.03 8.36
C GLN A 426 9.74 9.22 8.39
N LEU A 427 10.28 8.99 9.59
CA LEU A 427 11.58 8.34 9.74
C LEU A 427 11.54 6.90 9.23
N ALA A 428 10.53 6.12 9.66
CA ALA A 428 10.34 4.76 9.19
C ALA A 428 10.11 4.73 7.66
N GLY A 429 9.29 5.64 7.14
CA GLY A 429 9.05 5.81 5.72
C GLY A 429 10.34 6.02 4.92
N PHE A 430 11.11 7.07 5.23
CA PHE A 430 12.37 7.35 4.52
C PHE A 430 13.39 6.22 4.63
N ILE A 431 13.56 5.63 5.82
CA ILE A 431 14.49 4.50 5.98
C ILE A 431 14.06 3.35 5.08
N THR A 432 12.78 2.95 5.13
CA THR A 432 12.33 1.83 4.32
C THR A 432 12.44 2.11 2.83
N THR A 433 12.09 3.32 2.35
CA THR A 433 12.21 3.71 0.94
C THR A 433 13.66 3.69 0.48
N ILE A 434 14.57 4.37 1.17
CA ILE A 434 15.98 4.49 0.75
C ILE A 434 16.66 3.12 0.81
N VAL A 435 16.49 2.37 1.90
CA VAL A 435 17.13 1.07 2.08
C VAL A 435 16.58 0.04 1.09
N SER A 436 15.27 0.01 0.85
CA SER A 436 14.70 -0.94 -0.12
C SER A 436 15.15 -0.64 -1.54
N ILE A 437 15.23 0.63 -1.97
CA ILE A 437 15.75 0.97 -3.30
C ILE A 437 17.23 0.58 -3.42
N ALA A 438 18.06 0.92 -2.43
CA ALA A 438 19.48 0.58 -2.45
C ALA A 438 19.72 -0.94 -2.51
N LEU A 439 18.96 -1.71 -1.72
CA LEU A 439 19.03 -3.17 -1.75
C LEU A 439 18.46 -3.75 -3.03
N ALA A 440 17.40 -3.17 -3.59
CA ALA A 440 16.85 -3.61 -4.86
C ALA A 440 17.85 -3.41 -6.00
N PHE A 441 18.60 -2.31 -6.02
CA PHE A 441 19.74 -2.13 -6.93
C PHE A 441 20.85 -3.16 -6.70
N LEU A 442 21.19 -3.44 -5.43
CA LEU A 442 22.21 -4.46 -5.13
C LEU A 442 21.77 -5.85 -5.60
N ILE A 443 20.52 -6.22 -5.36
CA ILE A 443 19.96 -7.52 -5.78
C ILE A 443 19.94 -7.60 -7.30
N THR A 444 19.53 -6.54 -8.01
CA THR A 444 19.55 -6.58 -9.47
C THR A 444 20.97 -6.77 -10.02
N GLN A 445 22.00 -6.18 -9.41
CA GLN A 445 23.41 -6.40 -9.81
C GLN A 445 23.95 -7.80 -9.49
N ILE A 446 23.38 -8.50 -8.50
CA ILE A 446 23.85 -9.84 -8.11
C ILE A 446 23.21 -10.93 -8.98
N PHE A 447 21.95 -10.77 -9.37
CA PHE A 447 21.15 -11.80 -10.03
C PHE A 447 20.97 -11.61 -11.55
N TYR A 448 21.27 -10.42 -12.08
CA TYR A 448 21.15 -10.08 -13.52
C TYR A 448 22.40 -9.37 -14.00
#